data_AF-A0AA40D4I5-F1
#
_entry.id   AF-A0AA40D4I5-F1
#
_cell.length_a   1.000
_cell.length_b   1.000
_cell.length_c   1.000
_cell.angle_alpha   90.00
_cell.angle_beta   90.00
_cell.angle_gamma   90.00
#
_symmetry.space_group_name_H-M   'P 1'
#
loop_
_entity.id
_entity.type
_entity.pdbx_description
1 polymer ?
#
loop_
_entity_poly.entity_id
_entity_poly.type
_entity_poly.pdbx_seq_one_letter_code
_entity_poly.pdbx_strand_id
1 'polypeptide(L)'
;MRPPAQEDERAEDSPDQAPQDQCLAVTQCAKDLSNLRRGQRRRIRRELESIDPSTAHPQKQSPLWSKLPPELRNQIFTLAVSQHVDLTRPYPENSWYYRPGYTHAFAMHTDLLATCRLAYWETSAIPLSTATLPVWEDRGPPDAPKWRFAEFTARNTALLNHVHFFVRRPNGHWYTPLSQFRPKHITVTIRHTSWYGWPNDKPLMILDTWRHGLIPANVKFPSCLQDLTIEFETLKRKKDQLNNIIKKKVSNWRFPLEDGTVLSPLTTPPKYSEWTGAADFGGVKWRLAHGNLDTIDYVVVTMTWTPHQSTRETIESA
;
A
#
# COMPACT_ATOMS: atom_id res chain seq x y z
N MET A 1 -35.01 52.14 -68.02
CA MET A 1 -35.00 53.15 -66.94
C MET A 1 -33.74 52.93 -66.11
N ARG A 2 -33.04 54.01 -65.77
CA ARG A 2 -31.84 54.07 -64.91
C ARG A 2 -32.26 54.70 -63.55
N PRO A 3 -31.37 54.80 -62.56
CA PRO A 3 -31.24 54.04 -61.29
C PRO A 3 -31.87 54.81 -60.09
N PRO A 4 -31.61 54.53 -58.78
CA PRO A 4 -30.34 54.84 -58.05
C PRO A 4 -30.08 53.80 -56.90
N ALA A 5 -29.16 53.88 -55.93
CA ALA A 5 -27.92 54.57 -55.59
C ALA A 5 -27.23 53.71 -54.50
N GLN A 6 -25.92 53.89 -54.33
CA GLN A 6 -25.13 53.41 -53.19
C GLN A 6 -25.60 54.07 -51.88
N GLU A 7 -25.58 53.31 -50.78
CA GLU A 7 -25.30 53.84 -49.44
C GLU A 7 -24.35 52.89 -48.69
N ASP A 8 -23.49 53.56 -47.92
CA ASP A 8 -22.29 53.16 -47.21
C ASP A 8 -22.62 52.77 -45.75
N GLU A 9 -21.61 52.37 -44.98
CA GLU A 9 -21.62 51.97 -43.55
C GLU A 9 -22.01 50.50 -43.31
N ARG A 10 -21.22 49.66 -42.60
CA ARG A 10 -20.46 49.94 -41.39
C ARG A 10 -19.45 48.80 -41.17
N ALA A 11 -18.20 49.14 -40.85
CA ALA A 11 -17.18 48.18 -40.43
C ALA A 11 -17.58 47.53 -39.10
N GLU A 12 -17.76 46.21 -39.08
CA GLU A 12 -17.73 45.42 -37.85
C GLU A 12 -16.27 45.20 -37.47
N ASP A 13 -15.81 46.02 -36.54
CA ASP A 13 -14.61 45.81 -35.75
C ASP A 13 -14.75 44.47 -35.00
N SER A 14 -13.88 43.50 -35.30
CA SER A 14 -13.79 42.23 -34.58
C SER A 14 -12.75 42.37 -33.46
N PRO A 15 -13.14 42.34 -32.18
CA PRO A 15 -12.20 42.29 -31.08
C PRO A 15 -12.12 40.84 -30.60
N ASP A 16 -11.34 39.98 -31.26
CA ASP A 16 -11.03 38.69 -30.65
C ASP A 16 -9.71 38.08 -31.16
N GLN A 17 -8.61 38.78 -30.88
CA GLN A 17 -7.26 38.24 -30.94
C GLN A 17 -6.60 38.27 -29.57
N ALA A 18 -7.20 37.57 -28.61
CA ALA A 18 -6.50 36.93 -27.49
C ALA A 18 -7.42 35.85 -26.88
N PRO A 19 -7.06 34.54 -26.93
CA PRO A 19 -6.47 33.95 -25.72
C PRO A 19 -5.55 32.72 -25.96
N GLN A 20 -4.89 32.57 -27.12
CA GLN A 20 -3.97 31.44 -27.33
C GLN A 20 -2.60 31.63 -26.63
N ASP A 21 -2.04 32.85 -26.69
CA ASP A 21 -0.75 33.15 -26.05
C ASP A 21 -0.81 33.15 -24.52
N GLN A 22 -1.94 33.57 -23.94
CA GLN A 22 -2.17 33.50 -22.49
C GLN A 22 -2.26 32.06 -21.99
N CYS A 23 -2.90 31.15 -22.74
CA CYS A 23 -3.01 29.74 -22.36
C CYS A 23 -1.65 29.02 -22.41
N LEU A 24 -0.82 29.32 -23.42
CA LEU A 24 0.55 28.81 -23.54
C LEU A 24 1.46 29.36 -22.44
N ALA A 25 1.39 30.66 -22.12
CA ALA A 25 2.17 31.28 -21.05
C ALA A 25 1.81 30.73 -19.66
N VAL A 26 0.52 30.51 -19.37
CA VAL A 26 0.06 29.87 -18.12
C VAL A 26 0.58 28.44 -18.01
N THR A 27 0.55 27.68 -19.11
CA THR A 27 1.06 26.30 -19.17
C THR A 27 2.58 26.26 -18.97
N GLN A 28 3.31 27.21 -19.53
CA GLN A 28 4.76 27.32 -19.39
C GLN A 28 5.15 27.72 -17.95
N CYS A 29 4.47 28.71 -17.37
CA CYS A 29 4.65 29.13 -15.98
C CYS A 29 4.37 27.98 -14.99
N ALA A 30 3.33 27.17 -15.23
CA ALA A 30 3.04 25.99 -14.43
C ALA A 30 4.16 24.92 -14.52
N LYS A 31 4.72 24.71 -15.72
CA LYS A 31 5.87 23.82 -15.92
C LYS A 31 7.11 24.32 -15.18
N ASP A 32 7.40 25.62 -15.26
CA ASP A 32 8.57 26.23 -14.62
C ASP A 32 8.47 26.16 -13.08
N LEU A 33 7.29 26.44 -12.51
CA LEU A 33 7.02 26.23 -11.09
C LEU A 33 7.18 24.77 -10.67
N SER A 34 6.75 23.82 -11.51
CA SER A 34 6.93 22.39 -11.25
C SER A 34 8.42 21.98 -11.25
N ASN A 35 9.21 22.55 -12.16
CA ASN A 35 10.64 22.31 -12.28
C ASN A 35 11.41 22.89 -11.09
N LEU A 36 11.07 24.11 -10.67
CA LEU A 36 11.64 24.75 -9.47
C LEU A 36 11.37 23.90 -8.21
N ARG A 37 10.12 23.46 -8.01
CA ARG A 37 9.76 22.56 -6.90
C ARG A 37 10.54 21.25 -6.96
N ARG A 38 10.76 20.70 -8.15
CA ARG A 38 11.56 19.47 -8.34
C ARG A 38 13.04 19.70 -8.02
N GLY A 39 13.59 20.84 -8.41
CA GLY A 39 14.96 21.25 -8.10
C GLY A 39 15.18 21.41 -6.59
N GLN A 40 14.28 22.13 -5.92
CA GLN A 40 14.33 22.32 -4.47
C GLN A 40 14.24 20.99 -3.71
N ARG A 41 13.32 20.10 -4.10
CA ARG A 41 13.21 18.74 -3.51
C ARG A 41 14.49 17.93 -3.66
N ARG A 42 15.14 17.99 -4.84
CA ARG A 42 16.43 17.30 -5.07
C ARG A 42 17.54 17.85 -4.18
N ARG A 43 17.60 19.17 -4.02
CA ARG A 43 18.57 19.82 -3.14
C ARG A 43 18.38 19.40 -1.69
N ILE A 44 17.15 19.51 -1.15
CA ILE A 44 16.83 19.08 0.22
C ILE A 44 17.21 17.62 0.44
N ARG A 45 16.90 16.72 -0.52
CA ARG A 45 17.29 15.31 -0.42
C ARG A 45 18.79 15.12 -0.29
N ARG A 46 19.59 15.80 -1.12
CA ARG A 46 21.06 15.73 -1.04
C ARG A 46 21.57 16.24 0.30
N GLU A 47 21.01 17.35 0.80
CA GLU A 47 21.37 17.90 2.11
C GLU A 47 21.06 16.90 3.22
N LEU A 48 19.90 16.23 3.18
CA LEU A 48 19.52 15.19 4.15
C LEU A 48 20.37 13.92 4.03
N GLU A 49 20.77 13.53 2.82
CA GLU A 49 21.67 12.39 2.57
C GLU A 49 23.11 12.67 3.02
N SER A 50 23.55 13.94 3.01
CA SER A 50 24.86 14.36 3.51
C SER A 50 24.95 14.51 5.03
N ILE A 51 23.85 14.25 5.77
CA ILE A 51 23.89 14.31 7.22
C ILE A 51 24.75 13.16 7.73
N ASP A 52 25.77 13.53 8.51
CA ASP A 52 26.68 12.61 9.19
C ASP A 52 26.93 13.11 10.63
N PRO A 53 27.11 12.23 11.63
CA PRO A 53 27.40 12.64 13.01
C PRO A 53 28.58 13.60 13.15
N SER A 54 29.61 13.49 12.30
CA SER A 54 30.77 14.39 12.30
C SER A 54 30.43 15.82 11.85
N THR A 55 29.37 15.99 11.07
CA THR A 55 28.89 17.28 10.55
C THR A 55 27.73 17.86 11.36
N ALA A 56 27.24 17.12 12.36
CA ALA A 56 26.08 17.48 13.15
C ALA A 56 26.49 18.06 14.51
N HIS A 57 25.72 19.04 15.01
CA HIS A 57 25.91 19.53 16.36
C HIS A 57 25.66 18.38 17.38
N PRO A 58 26.57 18.09 18.33
CA PRO A 58 26.46 16.93 19.23
C PRO A 58 25.26 16.92 20.19
N GLN A 59 24.57 18.06 20.34
CA GLN A 59 23.38 18.21 21.19
C GLN A 59 23.58 17.81 22.68
N LYS A 60 24.80 17.95 23.24
CA LYS A 60 25.13 17.55 24.62
C LYS A 60 24.31 18.25 25.71
N GLN A 61 23.65 19.36 25.39
CA GLN A 61 22.73 20.04 26.30
C GLN A 61 21.42 19.25 26.54
N SER A 62 21.09 18.29 25.67
CA SER A 62 19.93 17.41 25.84
C SER A 62 20.35 16.10 26.53
N PRO A 63 19.63 15.66 27.58
CA PRO A 63 19.87 14.36 28.23
C PRO A 63 19.78 13.17 27.27
N LEU A 64 18.99 13.31 26.20
CA LEU A 64 18.87 12.31 25.14
C LEU A 64 20.23 11.98 24.54
N TRP A 65 21.09 12.98 24.33
CA TRP A 65 22.41 12.83 23.69
C TRP A 65 23.57 12.79 24.69
N SER A 66 23.44 13.40 25.87
CA SER A 66 24.52 13.43 26.87
C SER A 66 24.50 12.30 27.87
N LYS A 67 23.35 11.65 28.10
CA LYS A 67 23.21 10.58 29.10
C LYS A 67 22.87 9.23 28.50
N LEU A 68 22.07 9.19 27.43
CA LEU A 68 21.60 7.92 26.88
C LEU A 68 22.57 7.40 25.83
N PRO A 69 22.92 6.10 25.87
CA PRO A 69 23.70 5.46 24.82
C PRO A 69 22.83 5.24 23.56
N PRO A 70 23.45 5.02 22.38
CA PRO A 70 22.74 4.87 21.11
C PRO A 70 21.64 3.79 21.13
N GLU A 71 21.82 2.70 21.86
CA GLU A 71 20.87 1.60 21.94
C GLU A 71 19.56 2.01 22.60
N LEU A 72 19.62 2.78 23.69
CA LEU A 72 18.43 3.31 24.37
C LEU A 72 17.75 4.39 23.53
N ARG A 73 18.53 5.23 22.84
CA ARG A 73 17.97 6.21 21.90
C ARG A 73 17.22 5.51 20.76
N ASN A 74 17.79 4.46 20.18
CA ASN A 74 17.13 3.70 19.12
C ASN A 74 15.81 3.07 19.60
N GLN A 75 15.75 2.54 20.83
CA GLN A 75 14.49 2.05 21.39
C GLN A 75 13.45 3.17 21.56
N ILE A 76 13.85 4.31 22.13
CA ILE A 76 12.98 5.49 22.28
C ILE A 76 12.46 5.94 20.91
N PHE A 77 13.35 6.08 19.93
CA PHE A 77 13.01 6.49 18.58
C PHE A 77 12.09 5.48 17.89
N THR A 78 12.37 4.19 18.03
CA THR A 78 11.51 3.12 17.51
C THR A 78 10.10 3.25 18.06
N LEU A 79 9.95 3.44 19.37
CA LEU A 79 8.64 3.62 20.00
C LEU A 79 7.96 4.93 19.55
N ALA A 80 8.73 6.00 19.39
CA ALA A 80 8.18 7.33 19.09
C ALA A 80 7.69 7.49 17.65
N VAL A 81 8.42 6.93 16.67
CA VAL A 81 8.16 7.21 15.24
C VAL A 81 7.59 6.02 14.46
N SER A 82 7.50 4.84 15.06
CA SER A 82 6.87 3.69 14.41
C SER A 82 5.39 3.92 14.17
N GLN A 83 4.87 3.28 13.13
CA GLN A 83 3.45 3.22 12.85
C GLN A 83 2.71 2.60 14.05
N HIS A 84 1.64 3.25 14.47
CA HIS A 84 0.77 2.76 15.53
C HIS A 84 -0.69 3.14 15.24
N VAL A 85 -1.60 2.48 15.96
CA VAL A 85 -3.04 2.70 15.85
C VAL A 85 -3.40 4.02 16.55
N ASP A 86 -4.11 4.88 15.85
CA ASP A 86 -4.63 6.15 16.39
C ASP A 86 -6.02 5.93 17.00
N LEU A 87 -6.05 5.75 18.32
CA LEU A 87 -7.27 5.48 19.07
C LEU A 87 -8.30 6.63 19.01
N THR A 88 -7.89 7.82 18.59
CA THR A 88 -8.80 8.97 18.44
C THR A 88 -9.58 8.97 17.13
N ARG A 89 -9.18 8.12 16.17
CA ARG A 89 -9.79 8.00 14.84
C ARG A 89 -10.31 6.57 14.59
N PRO A 90 -11.33 6.12 15.35
CA PRO A 90 -11.95 4.83 15.11
C PRO A 90 -12.67 4.81 13.77
N TYR A 91 -12.62 3.66 13.12
CA TYR A 91 -13.45 3.40 11.95
C TYR A 91 -14.84 2.93 12.39
N PRO A 92 -15.91 3.30 11.65
CA PRO A 92 -17.23 2.76 11.92
C PRO A 92 -17.22 1.23 11.79
N GLU A 93 -17.82 0.52 12.74
CA GLU A 93 -17.83 -0.96 12.77
C GLU A 93 -18.50 -1.59 11.55
N ASN A 94 -19.46 -0.89 10.94
CA ASN A 94 -20.13 -1.29 9.71
C ASN A 94 -19.45 -0.75 8.44
N SER A 95 -18.27 -0.14 8.54
CA SER A 95 -17.54 0.27 7.35
C SER A 95 -16.92 -0.93 6.63
N TRP A 96 -16.71 -0.79 5.32
CA TRP A 96 -16.14 -1.87 4.50
C TRP A 96 -14.71 -2.29 4.86
N TYR A 97 -14.01 -1.44 5.60
CA TYR A 97 -12.59 -1.57 5.94
C TYR A 97 -12.36 -1.87 7.43
N TYR A 98 -13.43 -1.90 8.24
CA TYR A 98 -13.33 -2.32 9.64
C TYR A 98 -13.10 -3.83 9.74
N ARG A 99 -12.00 -4.21 10.37
CA ARG A 99 -11.65 -5.61 10.67
C ARG A 99 -10.55 -5.70 11.74
N PRO A 100 -10.27 -6.88 12.31
CA PRO A 100 -9.13 -7.06 13.21
C PRO A 100 -7.83 -6.56 12.60
N GLY A 101 -7.07 -5.79 13.40
CA GLY A 101 -5.84 -5.11 12.97
C GLY A 101 -6.06 -3.79 12.21
N TYR A 102 -7.30 -3.48 11.80
CA TYR A 102 -7.66 -2.28 11.03
C TYR A 102 -8.98 -1.70 11.56
N THR A 103 -9.04 -1.44 12.87
CA THR A 103 -10.23 -0.88 13.54
C THR A 103 -10.17 0.65 13.66
N HIS A 104 -8.98 1.24 13.46
CA HIS A 104 -8.75 2.68 13.50
C HIS A 104 -7.76 3.10 12.41
N ALA A 105 -7.64 4.41 12.19
CA ALA A 105 -6.56 4.96 11.39
C ALA A 105 -5.18 4.71 12.02
N PHE A 106 -4.14 4.70 11.18
CA PHE A 106 -2.76 4.67 11.65
C PHE A 106 -2.19 6.09 11.73
N ALA A 107 -1.25 6.27 12.64
CA ALA A 107 -0.45 7.48 12.79
C ALA A 107 1.04 7.14 12.84
N MET A 108 1.86 8.11 12.43
CA MET A 108 3.32 8.12 12.57
C MET A 108 3.73 9.55 12.90
N HIS A 109 4.38 9.74 14.06
CA HIS A 109 4.83 11.06 14.48
C HIS A 109 6.25 11.32 13.98
N THR A 110 6.36 12.00 12.84
CA THR A 110 7.65 12.26 12.19
C THR A 110 8.27 13.62 12.53
N ASP A 111 7.60 14.43 13.35
CA ASP A 111 8.09 15.76 13.76
C ASP A 111 9.46 15.69 14.46
N LEU A 112 9.72 14.58 15.15
CA LEU A 112 11.02 14.31 15.77
C LEU A 112 12.18 14.35 14.76
N LEU A 113 11.95 13.90 13.52
CA LEU A 113 12.95 13.92 12.45
C LEU A 113 13.37 15.33 12.04
N ALA A 114 12.52 16.33 12.31
CA ALA A 114 12.79 17.73 11.99
C ALA A 114 13.49 18.49 13.13
N THR A 115 13.71 17.86 14.29
CA THR A 115 14.26 18.54 15.47
C THR A 115 15.76 18.86 15.36
N CYS A 116 16.57 17.89 14.94
CA CYS A 116 18.00 18.07 14.71
C CYS A 116 18.58 17.02 13.76
N ARG A 117 19.77 17.32 13.21
CA ARG A 117 20.49 16.43 12.29
C ARG A 117 20.78 15.05 12.88
N LEU A 118 21.14 14.95 14.17
CA LEU A 118 21.40 13.66 14.81
C LEU A 118 20.13 12.81 14.94
N ALA A 119 19.01 13.40 15.32
CA ALA A 119 17.71 12.70 15.36
C ALA A 119 17.32 12.23 13.97
N TYR A 120 17.45 13.08 12.94
CA TYR A 120 17.21 12.66 11.56
C TYR A 120 18.11 11.48 11.16
N TRP A 121 19.40 11.54 11.47
CA TRP A 121 20.37 10.50 11.10
C TRP A 121 20.06 9.15 11.76
N GLU A 122 19.83 9.11 13.07
CA GLU A 122 19.52 7.86 13.79
C GLU A 122 18.11 7.31 13.49
N THR A 123 17.14 8.19 13.20
CA THR A 123 15.71 7.82 13.25
C THR A 123 15.03 7.75 11.88
N SER A 124 15.52 8.44 10.85
CA SER A 124 14.79 8.62 9.57
C SER A 124 14.47 7.32 8.82
N ALA A 125 15.17 6.23 9.11
CA ALA A 125 14.88 4.91 8.53
C ALA A 125 13.64 4.24 9.13
N ILE A 126 13.39 4.48 10.43
CA ILE A 126 12.44 3.72 11.25
C ILE A 126 11.01 3.81 10.73
N PRO A 127 10.43 5.00 10.43
CA PRO A 127 9.01 5.08 10.11
C PRO A 127 8.61 4.20 8.93
N LEU A 128 9.48 4.08 7.92
CA LEU A 128 9.18 3.28 6.74
C LEU A 128 9.62 1.82 6.90
N SER A 129 10.69 1.55 7.66
CA SER A 129 11.20 0.20 7.85
C SER A 129 10.39 -0.65 8.82
N THR A 130 9.69 -0.03 9.77
CA THR A 130 8.85 -0.75 10.74
C THR A 130 7.37 -0.77 10.37
N ALA A 131 6.95 0.05 9.40
CA ALA A 131 5.54 0.15 9.03
C ALA A 131 5.08 -0.98 8.10
N THR A 132 3.82 -1.37 8.30
CA THR A 132 3.03 -2.13 7.32
C THR A 132 2.19 -1.13 6.54
N LEU A 133 2.48 -0.94 5.26
CA LEU A 133 1.77 0.05 4.45
C LEU A 133 0.48 -0.55 3.87
N PRO A 134 -0.71 -0.10 4.29
CA PRO A 134 -1.95 -0.61 3.72
C PRO A 134 -2.23 0.04 2.38
N VAL A 135 -2.56 -0.79 1.39
CA VAL A 135 -3.01 -0.38 0.06
C VAL A 135 -4.41 -0.92 -0.16
N TRP A 136 -5.38 -0.03 -0.29
CA TRP A 136 -6.77 -0.37 -0.53
C TRP A 136 -7.07 -0.19 -2.01
N GLU A 137 -7.37 -1.28 -2.73
CA GLU A 137 -7.79 -1.18 -4.14
C GLU A 137 -9.15 -0.47 -4.25
N ASP A 138 -10.05 -0.78 -3.32
CA ASP A 138 -11.39 -0.18 -3.23
C ASP A 138 -11.94 -0.37 -1.80
N ARG A 139 -12.95 0.43 -1.44
CA ARG A 139 -13.66 0.34 -0.16
C ARG A 139 -12.70 0.37 1.03
N GLY A 140 -11.69 1.22 0.92
CA GLY A 140 -10.80 1.61 2.02
C GLY A 140 -11.33 2.84 2.74
N PRO A 141 -10.68 3.23 3.85
CA PRO A 141 -11.04 4.44 4.57
C PRO A 141 -10.84 5.70 3.71
N PRO A 142 -11.64 6.76 3.87
CA PRO A 142 -11.52 7.98 3.08
C PRO A 142 -10.15 8.66 3.18
N ASP A 143 -9.49 8.53 4.33
CA ASP A 143 -8.16 9.05 4.63
C ASP A 143 -7.04 8.02 4.35
N ALA A 144 -7.35 6.91 3.67
CA ALA A 144 -6.35 5.93 3.26
C ALA A 144 -5.19 6.62 2.50
N PRO A 145 -3.93 6.36 2.89
CA PRO A 145 -2.79 6.93 2.18
C PRO A 145 -2.77 6.48 0.72
N LYS A 146 -2.66 7.45 -0.19
CA LYS A 146 -2.45 7.18 -1.62
C LYS A 146 -0.97 7.03 -1.89
N TRP A 147 -0.47 5.80 -1.75
CA TRP A 147 0.94 5.49 -1.96
C TRP A 147 1.35 5.68 -3.42
N ARG A 148 2.20 6.67 -3.67
CA ARG A 148 2.82 6.91 -4.98
C ARG A 148 4.18 6.25 -5.00
N PHE A 149 4.21 4.92 -5.08
CA PHE A 149 5.46 4.15 -5.07
C PHE A 149 6.45 4.60 -6.15
N ALA A 150 5.97 5.14 -7.28
CA ALA A 150 6.82 5.73 -8.31
C ALA A 150 7.58 7.01 -7.90
N GLU A 151 7.14 7.67 -6.84
CA GLU A 151 7.82 8.86 -6.30
C GLU A 151 8.81 8.51 -5.17
N PHE A 152 8.92 7.24 -4.78
CA PHE A 152 9.84 6.81 -3.73
C PHE A 152 11.29 7.01 -4.17
N THR A 153 12.13 7.48 -3.25
CA THR A 153 13.58 7.52 -3.45
C THR A 153 14.16 6.11 -3.34
N ALA A 154 15.35 5.89 -3.90
CA ALA A 154 16.05 4.60 -3.73
C ALA A 154 16.21 4.22 -2.26
N ARG A 155 16.48 5.20 -1.39
CA ARG A 155 16.54 5.01 0.07
C ARG A 155 15.19 4.55 0.64
N ASN A 156 14.09 5.23 0.31
CA ASN A 156 12.76 4.85 0.79
C ASN A 156 12.36 3.46 0.30
N THR A 157 12.66 3.15 -0.97
CA THR A 157 12.49 1.82 -1.54
C THR A 157 13.24 0.75 -0.76
N ALA A 158 14.50 1.00 -0.40
CA ALA A 158 15.30 0.04 0.36
C ALA A 158 14.77 -0.16 1.81
N LEU A 159 14.05 0.83 2.34
CA LEU A 159 13.42 0.77 3.65
C LEU A 159 12.01 0.18 3.61
N LEU A 160 11.36 0.14 2.44
CA LEU A 160 10.02 -0.43 2.30
C LEU A 160 10.06 -1.93 2.59
N ASN A 161 9.67 -2.34 3.79
CA ASN A 161 9.71 -3.74 4.19
C ASN A 161 8.39 -4.46 3.94
N HIS A 162 7.27 -3.92 4.43
CA HIS A 162 5.98 -4.63 4.43
C HIS A 162 4.87 -3.82 3.78
N VAL A 163 4.21 -4.41 2.78
CA VAL A 163 3.01 -3.84 2.14
C VAL A 163 1.84 -4.80 2.26
N HIS A 164 0.69 -4.28 2.69
CA HIS A 164 -0.53 -5.05 2.89
C HIS A 164 -1.62 -4.58 1.92
N PHE A 165 -1.93 -5.42 0.93
CA PHE A 165 -2.97 -5.15 -0.06
C PHE A 165 -4.33 -5.68 0.38
N PHE A 166 -5.35 -4.82 0.30
CA PHE A 166 -6.75 -5.18 0.37
C PHE A 166 -7.32 -5.15 -1.04
N VAL A 167 -7.36 -6.33 -1.66
CA VAL A 167 -7.83 -6.47 -3.04
C VAL A 167 -9.35 -6.60 -3.06
N ARG A 168 -9.99 -5.98 -4.05
CA ARG A 168 -11.41 -6.12 -4.33
C ARG A 168 -11.68 -7.26 -5.28
N ARG A 169 -10.85 -7.41 -6.31
CA ARG A 169 -10.98 -8.46 -7.32
C ARG A 169 -9.64 -9.19 -7.44
N PRO A 170 -9.52 -10.40 -6.88
CA PRO A 170 -8.24 -11.12 -6.90
C PRO A 170 -7.76 -11.53 -8.30
N ASN A 171 -8.63 -11.46 -9.31
CA ASN A 171 -8.29 -11.64 -10.73
C ASN A 171 -7.91 -10.33 -11.46
N GLY A 172 -7.89 -9.19 -10.77
CA GLY A 172 -7.47 -7.90 -11.32
C GLY A 172 -5.97 -7.64 -11.11
N HIS A 173 -5.41 -6.72 -11.90
CA HIS A 173 -4.01 -6.28 -11.76
C HIS A 173 -3.87 -5.27 -10.62
N TRP A 174 -3.76 -5.75 -9.39
CA TRP A 174 -3.47 -4.88 -8.22
C TRP A 174 -1.97 -4.62 -8.06
N TYR A 175 -1.13 -5.49 -8.64
CA TYR A 175 0.31 -5.35 -8.66
C TYR A 175 0.80 -4.92 -10.04
N THR A 176 1.42 -3.75 -10.12
CA THR A 176 2.23 -3.34 -11.26
C THR A 176 3.69 -3.33 -10.82
N PRO A 177 4.57 -4.13 -11.45
CA PRO A 177 5.97 -4.15 -11.08
C PRO A 177 6.57 -2.77 -11.37
N LEU A 178 7.05 -2.14 -10.32
CA LEU A 178 7.86 -0.94 -10.38
C LEU A 178 9.26 -1.33 -9.95
N SER A 179 10.30 -0.90 -10.68
CA SER A 179 11.69 -1.24 -10.32
C SER A 179 12.02 -0.80 -8.88
N GLN A 180 11.45 0.33 -8.45
CA GLN A 180 11.55 0.86 -7.09
C GLN A 180 10.59 0.22 -6.07
N PHE A 181 9.73 -0.73 -6.42
CA PHE A 181 8.86 -1.42 -5.45
C PHE A 181 9.47 -2.77 -5.11
N ARG A 182 10.24 -2.81 -4.02
CA ARG A 182 11.04 -3.97 -3.60
C ARG A 182 10.79 -4.37 -2.14
N PRO A 183 9.52 -4.66 -1.75
CA PRO A 183 9.22 -5.09 -0.39
C PRO A 183 9.84 -6.45 -0.07
N LYS A 184 10.09 -6.66 1.23
CA LYS A 184 10.50 -7.97 1.78
C LYS A 184 9.30 -8.84 2.15
N HIS A 185 8.18 -8.21 2.50
CA HIS A 185 6.96 -8.87 2.94
C HIS A 185 5.77 -8.29 2.19
N ILE A 186 4.94 -9.16 1.62
CA ILE A 186 3.67 -8.77 1.02
C ILE A 186 2.56 -9.55 1.71
N THR A 187 1.57 -8.85 2.26
CA THR A 187 0.31 -9.46 2.68
C THR A 187 -0.79 -9.09 1.70
N VAL A 188 -1.63 -10.05 1.31
CA VAL A 188 -2.83 -9.83 0.50
C VAL A 188 -4.03 -10.36 1.25
N THR A 189 -5.03 -9.51 1.53
CA THR A 189 -6.30 -9.96 2.10
C THR A 189 -7.38 -9.97 1.05
N ILE A 190 -7.94 -11.15 0.82
CA ILE A 190 -9.16 -11.37 0.04
C ILE A 190 -10.32 -11.38 1.03
N ARG A 191 -10.99 -10.23 1.17
CA ARG A 191 -12.14 -10.05 2.07
C ARG A 191 -13.34 -10.89 1.63
N HIS A 192 -14.28 -11.16 2.54
CA HIS A 192 -15.57 -11.80 2.20
C HIS A 192 -16.26 -11.13 0.99
N THR A 193 -16.21 -9.80 0.96
CA THR A 193 -16.85 -8.98 -0.07
C THR A 193 -16.07 -8.93 -1.40
N SER A 194 -14.97 -9.68 -1.52
CA SER A 194 -14.14 -9.80 -2.72
C SER A 194 -14.41 -11.10 -3.49
N TRP A 195 -15.14 -12.03 -2.88
CA TRP A 195 -15.53 -13.28 -3.53
C TRP A 195 -16.61 -13.05 -4.59
N TYR A 196 -16.52 -13.78 -5.70
CA TYR A 196 -17.51 -13.67 -6.77
C TYR A 196 -18.89 -14.10 -6.26
N GLY A 197 -19.92 -13.29 -6.55
CA GLY A 197 -21.30 -13.59 -6.15
C GLY A 197 -21.56 -13.53 -4.65
N TRP A 198 -20.65 -12.96 -3.84
CA TRP A 198 -20.84 -12.79 -2.40
C TRP A 198 -22.19 -12.14 -2.01
N PRO A 199 -22.74 -11.12 -2.73
CA PRO A 199 -24.00 -10.49 -2.34
C PRO A 199 -25.20 -11.42 -2.36
N ASN A 200 -25.12 -12.50 -3.15
CA ASN A 200 -26.21 -13.44 -3.43
C ASN A 200 -25.96 -14.81 -2.81
N ASP A 201 -25.12 -14.86 -1.78
CA ASP A 201 -24.69 -16.09 -1.10
C ASP A 201 -24.17 -17.22 -2.02
N LYS A 202 -23.58 -16.89 -3.17
CA LYS A 202 -23.11 -17.92 -4.09
C LYS A 202 -22.01 -18.79 -3.43
N PRO A 203 -21.89 -20.08 -3.79
CA PRO A 203 -20.80 -20.93 -3.33
C PRO A 203 -19.43 -20.28 -3.58
N LEU A 204 -18.47 -20.52 -2.69
CA LEU A 204 -17.12 -20.00 -2.89
C LEU A 204 -16.52 -20.64 -4.14
N MET A 205 -15.96 -19.80 -4.99
CA MET A 205 -15.24 -20.22 -6.18
C MET A 205 -13.97 -19.42 -6.28
N ILE A 206 -12.88 -20.12 -6.60
CA ILE A 206 -11.62 -19.52 -7.02
C ILE A 206 -11.41 -19.86 -8.50
N LEU A 207 -11.33 -18.82 -9.33
CA LEU A 207 -11.03 -18.98 -10.74
C LEU A 207 -9.53 -19.17 -10.90
N ASP A 208 -9.10 -19.89 -11.93
CA ASP A 208 -7.68 -20.12 -12.18
C ASP A 208 -6.95 -18.80 -12.54
N THR A 209 -7.72 -17.79 -12.96
CA THR A 209 -7.25 -16.41 -13.16
C THR A 209 -6.89 -15.69 -11.86
N TRP A 210 -7.27 -16.16 -10.68
CA TRP A 210 -6.93 -15.47 -9.42
C TRP A 210 -5.43 -15.54 -9.15
N ARG A 211 -4.80 -16.69 -9.39
CA ARG A 211 -3.33 -16.78 -9.31
C ARG A 211 -2.66 -15.80 -10.28
N HIS A 212 -3.19 -15.69 -11.50
CA HIS A 212 -2.68 -14.76 -12.51
C HIS A 212 -3.03 -13.28 -12.24
N GLY A 213 -4.08 -13.01 -11.45
CA GLY A 213 -4.39 -11.66 -10.98
C GLY A 213 -3.49 -11.24 -9.83
N LEU A 214 -3.09 -12.18 -8.98
CA LEU A 214 -2.06 -11.96 -7.96
C LEU A 214 -0.71 -11.63 -8.57
N ILE A 215 -0.34 -12.32 -9.65
CA ILE A 215 0.80 -11.94 -10.47
C ILE A 215 0.56 -12.30 -11.94
N PRO A 216 0.57 -11.31 -12.86
CA PRO A 216 0.45 -11.59 -14.28
C PRO A 216 1.55 -12.56 -14.75
N ALA A 217 1.25 -13.39 -15.77
CA ALA A 217 2.17 -14.46 -16.20
C ALA A 217 3.55 -13.97 -16.65
N ASN A 218 3.65 -12.73 -17.14
CA ASN A 218 4.88 -12.07 -17.58
C ASN A 218 5.52 -11.19 -16.49
N VAL A 219 4.99 -11.18 -15.27
CA VAL A 219 5.48 -10.40 -14.15
C VAL A 219 6.05 -11.34 -13.09
N LYS A 220 7.13 -10.91 -12.45
CA LYS A 220 7.79 -11.62 -11.35
C LYS A 220 7.82 -10.72 -10.12
N PHE A 221 7.78 -11.32 -8.93
CA PHE A 221 8.01 -10.57 -7.71
C PHE A 221 9.50 -10.22 -7.58
N PRO A 222 9.84 -9.13 -6.87
CA PRO A 222 11.22 -8.77 -6.59
C PRO A 222 11.98 -9.92 -5.93
N SER A 223 13.24 -10.13 -6.32
CA SER A 223 14.11 -11.16 -5.72
C SER A 223 14.35 -11.00 -4.21
N CYS A 224 14.09 -9.81 -3.66
CA CYS A 224 14.20 -9.54 -2.22
C CYS A 224 12.97 -9.96 -1.40
N LEU A 225 11.89 -10.44 -2.05
CA LEU A 225 10.67 -10.85 -1.37
C LEU A 225 10.92 -12.14 -0.57
N GLN A 226 10.79 -12.04 0.76
CA GLN A 226 11.04 -13.11 1.71
C GLN A 226 9.79 -13.91 2.02
N ASP A 227 8.63 -13.27 2.04
CA ASP A 227 7.36 -13.95 2.09
C ASP A 227 6.22 -13.20 1.41
N LEU A 228 5.31 -14.02 0.87
CA LEU A 228 3.99 -13.61 0.42
C LEU A 228 2.97 -14.29 1.33
N THR A 229 2.20 -13.51 2.07
CA THR A 229 1.12 -14.00 2.92
C THR A 229 -0.23 -13.65 2.29
N ILE A 230 -1.14 -14.62 2.18
CA ILE A 230 -2.50 -14.41 1.68
C ILE A 230 -3.51 -14.81 2.75
N GLU A 231 -4.39 -13.88 3.08
CA GLU A 231 -5.52 -14.06 4.00
C GLU A 231 -6.80 -14.25 3.18
N PHE A 232 -7.43 -15.42 3.32
CA PHE A 232 -8.70 -15.74 2.70
C PHE A 232 -9.82 -15.62 3.73
N GLU A 233 -10.56 -14.51 3.69
CA GLU A 233 -11.64 -14.23 4.62
C GLU A 233 -13.01 -14.54 3.98
N THR A 234 -13.87 -15.23 4.73
CA THR A 234 -15.24 -15.54 4.32
C THR A 234 -16.14 -15.77 5.54
N LEU A 235 -17.42 -16.03 5.31
CA LEU A 235 -18.37 -16.36 6.38
C LEU A 235 -18.03 -17.72 7.01
N LYS A 236 -18.12 -17.83 8.34
CA LYS A 236 -17.80 -19.05 9.10
C LYS A 236 -18.54 -20.29 8.60
N ARG A 237 -19.81 -20.14 8.21
CA ARG A 237 -20.62 -21.24 7.62
C ARG A 237 -20.09 -21.76 6.27
N LYS A 238 -19.17 -21.05 5.61
CA LYS A 238 -18.51 -21.46 4.35
C LYS A 238 -17.10 -22.02 4.57
N LYS A 239 -16.70 -22.27 5.82
CA LYS A 239 -15.37 -22.78 6.19
C LYS A 239 -14.99 -24.05 5.40
N ASP A 240 -15.89 -25.01 5.27
CA ASP A 240 -15.57 -26.26 4.56
C ASP A 240 -15.37 -26.05 3.05
N GLN A 241 -16.13 -25.13 2.44
CA GLN A 241 -15.91 -24.76 1.04
C GLN A 241 -14.54 -24.10 0.87
N LEU A 242 -14.17 -23.20 1.80
CA LEU A 242 -12.85 -22.56 1.78
C LEU A 242 -11.74 -23.59 1.96
N ASN A 243 -11.85 -24.48 2.94
CA ASN A 243 -10.86 -25.55 3.19
C ASN A 243 -10.65 -26.44 1.96
N ASN A 244 -11.74 -26.80 1.27
CA ASN A 244 -11.68 -27.57 0.04
C ASN A 244 -10.96 -26.81 -1.09
N ILE A 245 -11.22 -25.50 -1.23
CA ILE A 245 -10.50 -24.62 -2.18
C ILE A 245 -9.02 -24.55 -1.84
N ILE A 246 -8.68 -24.32 -0.58
CA ILE A 246 -7.30 -24.22 -0.11
C ILE A 246 -6.54 -25.50 -0.46
N LYS A 247 -7.09 -26.65 -0.04
CA LYS A 247 -6.47 -27.97 -0.24
C LYS A 247 -6.29 -28.33 -1.71
N LYS A 248 -7.29 -28.07 -2.56
CA LYS A 248 -7.28 -28.53 -3.97
C LYS A 248 -6.57 -27.56 -4.92
N LYS A 249 -6.61 -26.26 -4.65
CA LYS A 249 -6.14 -25.23 -5.59
C LYS A 249 -5.00 -24.39 -5.02
N VAL A 250 -5.20 -23.76 -3.87
CA VAL A 250 -4.26 -22.74 -3.35
C VAL A 250 -2.95 -23.36 -2.89
N SER A 251 -2.95 -24.55 -2.29
CA SER A 251 -1.71 -25.26 -1.92
C SER A 251 -0.80 -25.61 -3.10
N ASN A 252 -1.32 -25.56 -4.33
CA ASN A 252 -0.54 -25.78 -5.56
C ASN A 252 0.00 -24.48 -6.16
N TRP A 253 -0.37 -23.32 -5.61
CA TRP A 253 0.13 -22.05 -6.10
C TRP A 253 1.62 -21.91 -5.82
N ARG A 254 2.33 -21.41 -6.83
CA ARG A 254 3.76 -21.09 -6.82
C ARG A 254 3.96 -19.75 -7.48
N PHE A 255 4.88 -18.93 -6.99
CA PHE A 255 5.10 -17.59 -7.52
C PHE A 255 6.59 -17.38 -7.85
N PRO A 256 6.96 -17.13 -9.11
CA PRO A 256 8.35 -16.90 -9.48
C PRO A 256 8.83 -15.51 -9.04
N LEU A 257 10.06 -15.48 -8.54
CA LEU A 257 10.83 -14.27 -8.29
C LEU A 257 11.69 -13.90 -9.52
N GLU A 258 12.15 -12.66 -9.59
CA GLU A 258 13.00 -12.13 -10.66
C GLU A 258 14.24 -12.99 -10.93
N ASP A 259 14.87 -13.51 -9.87
CA ASP A 259 16.09 -14.33 -9.90
C ASP A 259 15.84 -15.80 -10.30
N GLY A 260 14.58 -16.18 -10.54
CA GLY A 260 14.19 -17.56 -10.87
C GLY A 260 13.84 -18.42 -9.65
N THR A 261 14.09 -17.94 -8.43
CA THR A 261 13.61 -18.60 -7.21
C THR A 261 12.09 -18.65 -7.20
N VAL A 262 11.50 -19.71 -6.63
CA VAL A 262 10.05 -19.90 -6.59
C VAL A 262 9.57 -19.87 -5.15
N LEU A 263 8.63 -18.96 -4.86
CA LEU A 263 7.88 -18.97 -3.62
C LEU A 263 6.94 -20.16 -3.58
N SER A 264 7.11 -20.99 -2.56
CA SER A 264 6.32 -22.20 -2.31
C SER A 264 5.58 -22.06 -0.98
N PRO A 265 4.36 -22.60 -0.85
CA PRO A 265 3.61 -22.53 0.38
C PRO A 265 4.38 -23.25 1.48
N LEU A 266 4.33 -22.70 2.69
CA LEU A 266 4.91 -23.35 3.87
C LEU A 266 4.31 -24.75 4.06
N THR A 267 5.15 -25.66 4.56
CA THR A 267 4.75 -27.04 4.92
C THR A 267 3.87 -27.08 6.16
N THR A 268 3.87 -26.02 6.96
CA THR A 268 3.01 -25.88 8.12
C THR A 268 1.55 -25.74 7.70
N PRO A 269 0.61 -26.26 8.51
CA PRO A 269 -0.81 -26.12 8.21
C PRO A 269 -1.22 -24.64 8.17
N PRO A 270 -2.25 -24.28 7.36
CA PRO A 270 -2.76 -22.92 7.34
C PRO A 270 -3.16 -22.42 8.73
N LYS A 271 -2.90 -21.15 9.01
CA LYS A 271 -3.36 -20.51 10.26
C LYS A 271 -4.83 -20.13 10.11
N TYR A 272 -5.59 -20.27 11.19
CA TYR A 272 -7.01 -19.89 11.24
C TYR A 272 -7.21 -18.81 12.28
N SER A 273 -8.05 -17.83 11.95
CA SER A 273 -8.63 -16.92 12.92
C SER A 273 -10.11 -16.71 12.62
N GLU A 274 -10.86 -16.30 13.63
CA GLU A 274 -12.28 -16.03 13.52
C GLU A 274 -12.54 -14.67 14.16
N TRP A 275 -13.53 -13.94 13.62
CA TRP A 275 -13.96 -12.67 14.18
C TRP A 275 -15.39 -12.38 13.79
N THR A 276 -16.07 -11.56 14.60
CA THR A 276 -17.45 -11.16 14.36
C THR A 276 -17.49 -9.68 14.00
N GLY A 277 -18.21 -9.33 12.95
CA GLY A 277 -18.37 -7.94 12.49
C GLY A 277 -19.82 -7.62 12.16
N ALA A 278 -20.08 -6.36 11.81
CA ALA A 278 -21.41 -5.93 11.38
C ALA A 278 -21.86 -6.69 10.12
N ALA A 279 -23.16 -7.00 10.07
CA ALA A 279 -23.79 -7.65 8.92
C ALA A 279 -24.21 -6.64 7.83
N ASP A 280 -24.31 -5.36 8.15
CA ASP A 280 -24.48 -4.30 7.17
C ASP A 280 -23.14 -3.67 6.78
N PHE A 281 -23.08 -3.10 5.58
CA PHE A 281 -21.94 -2.31 5.15
C PHE A 281 -22.39 -0.89 4.80
N GLY A 282 -21.94 0.10 5.58
CA GLY A 282 -22.35 1.49 5.44
C GLY A 282 -23.86 1.69 5.58
N GLY A 283 -24.52 0.93 6.47
CA GLY A 283 -25.97 0.96 6.65
C GLY A 283 -26.76 0.09 5.66
N VAL A 284 -26.11 -0.48 4.65
CA VAL A 284 -26.78 -1.32 3.63
C VAL A 284 -26.85 -2.77 4.11
N LYS A 285 -28.07 -3.29 4.30
CA LYS A 285 -28.34 -4.69 4.68
C LYS A 285 -28.24 -5.62 3.46
N TRP A 286 -27.39 -6.64 3.54
CA TRP A 286 -27.20 -7.63 2.47
C TRP A 286 -27.98 -8.93 2.75
N ARG A 287 -29.32 -8.84 2.68
CA ARG A 287 -30.23 -9.90 3.17
C ARG A 287 -30.02 -11.27 2.52
N LEU A 288 -29.62 -11.32 1.25
CA LEU A 288 -29.34 -12.59 0.58
C LEU A 288 -28.09 -13.26 1.14
N ALA A 289 -27.04 -12.50 1.43
CA ALA A 289 -25.76 -13.03 1.93
C ALA A 289 -25.77 -13.30 3.44
N HIS A 290 -26.36 -12.38 4.21
CA HIS A 290 -26.25 -12.31 5.66
C HIS A 290 -27.58 -12.59 6.39
N GLY A 291 -28.68 -12.76 5.66
CA GLY A 291 -30.01 -12.92 6.25
C GLY A 291 -30.46 -11.65 6.98
N ASN A 292 -31.17 -11.84 8.09
CA ASN A 292 -31.65 -10.76 8.95
C ASN A 292 -30.73 -10.50 10.16
N LEU A 293 -29.49 -10.99 10.12
CA LEU A 293 -28.55 -10.83 11.22
C LEU A 293 -28.09 -9.37 11.33
N ASP A 294 -27.69 -8.98 12.55
CA ASP A 294 -27.00 -7.70 12.81
C ASP A 294 -25.49 -7.86 12.80
N THR A 295 -24.99 -9.07 13.08
CA THR A 295 -23.58 -9.44 13.01
C THR A 295 -23.37 -10.69 12.17
N ILE A 296 -22.15 -10.86 11.67
CA ILE A 296 -21.71 -12.03 10.91
C ILE A 296 -20.36 -12.53 11.43
N ASP A 297 -20.28 -13.84 11.56
CA ASP A 297 -19.04 -14.52 11.93
C ASP A 297 -18.22 -14.82 10.69
N TYR A 298 -16.98 -14.36 10.71
CA TYR A 298 -15.98 -14.59 9.70
C TYR A 298 -14.98 -15.67 10.14
N VAL A 299 -14.45 -16.37 9.15
CA VAL A 299 -13.25 -17.20 9.28
C VAL A 299 -12.22 -16.67 8.29
N VAL A 300 -10.98 -16.55 8.75
CA VAL A 300 -9.82 -16.18 7.94
C VAL A 300 -8.86 -17.36 7.92
N VAL A 301 -8.50 -17.81 6.72
CA VAL A 301 -7.45 -18.80 6.51
C VAL A 301 -6.23 -18.09 5.95
N THR A 302 -5.11 -18.16 6.66
CA THR A 302 -3.87 -17.51 6.29
C THR A 302 -2.86 -18.54 5.80
N MET A 303 -2.35 -18.33 4.59
CA MET A 303 -1.26 -19.11 4.00
C MET A 303 -0.08 -18.20 3.70
N THR A 304 1.12 -18.73 3.87
CA THR A 304 2.37 -18.01 3.58
C THR A 304 3.20 -18.82 2.61
N TRP A 305 3.78 -18.13 1.62
CA TRP A 305 4.73 -18.67 0.67
C TRP A 305 6.09 -18.04 0.90
N THR A 306 7.14 -18.86 0.96
CA THR A 306 8.53 -18.41 1.15
C THR A 306 9.41 -18.96 0.04
N PRO A 307 10.56 -18.34 -0.25
CA PRO A 307 11.60 -18.95 -1.07
C PRO A 307 11.96 -20.29 -0.47
N HIS A 308 12.03 -21.34 -1.30
CA HIS A 308 12.61 -22.60 -0.85
C HIS A 308 14.09 -22.31 -0.52
N GLN A 309 14.49 -22.47 0.74
CA GLN A 309 15.92 -22.60 1.03
C GLN A 309 16.33 -23.90 0.35
N SER A 310 17.06 -23.85 -0.77
CA SER A 310 17.90 -24.99 -1.11
C SER A 310 18.75 -25.19 0.12
N THR A 311 18.51 -26.30 0.82
CA THR A 311 19.43 -26.78 1.84
C THR A 311 20.77 -26.82 1.14
N ARG A 312 21.69 -25.90 1.50
CA ARG A 312 23.12 -26.08 1.25
C ARG A 312 23.57 -27.18 2.20
N GLU A 313 23.11 -28.39 1.96
CA GLU A 313 23.66 -29.59 2.55
C GLU A 313 24.55 -30.23 1.48
N THR A 314 25.82 -30.39 1.87
CA THR A 314 26.83 -31.27 1.28
C THR A 314 27.63 -30.74 0.09
N ILE A 315 28.53 -29.78 0.35
CA ILE A 315 29.92 -29.87 -0.14
C ILE A 315 30.84 -29.51 1.04
N GLU A 316 30.91 -30.40 2.02
CA GLU A 316 32.03 -30.52 2.95
C GLU A 316 32.12 -32.00 3.34
N SER A 317 32.64 -32.77 2.40
CA SER A 317 33.26 -34.07 2.66
C SER A 317 34.41 -34.19 1.65
N ALA A 318 35.52 -33.55 2.03
CA ALA A 318 36.85 -33.85 1.52
C ALA A 318 37.65 -34.46 2.68
#